data_AF-A0A5D0VIT8-F1
#
_entry.id   AF-A0A5D0VIT8-F1
#
_cell.length_a   1.000
_cell.length_b   1.000
_cell.length_c   1.000
_cell.angle_alpha   90.00
_cell.angle_beta   90.00
_cell.angle_gamma   90.00
#
_symmetry.space_group_name_H-M   'P 1'
#
loop_
_entity.id
_entity.type
_entity.pdbx_description
1 polymer ?
#
loop_
_entity_poly.entity_id
_entity_poly.type
_entity_poly.pdbx_seq_one_letter_code
_entity_poly.pdbx_strand_id
1 'polypeptide(L)' 'MRRTAVRGLLADGGEEGKCGWLKDRFGVHWQIVPKALPRLMRAGDRERAGRVTAVLMTMSKIDIAGLEAAA' A
#
# COMPACT_ATOMS: atom_id res chain seq x y z
N MET A 1 -6.10 2.44 11.83
CA MET A 1 -7.27 2.33 10.93
C MET A 1 -7.81 0.91 11.04
N ARG A 2 -9.06 0.75 11.47
CA ARG A 2 -9.69 -0.56 11.66
C ARG A 2 -9.93 -1.20 10.29
N ARG A 3 -9.75 -2.52 10.15
CA ARG A 3 -9.90 -3.31 8.90
C ARG A 3 -11.23 -3.04 8.16
N THR A 4 -12.21 -2.49 8.86
CA THR A 4 -13.55 -2.12 8.38
C THR A 4 -13.56 -1.00 7.34
N ALA A 5 -12.68 0.00 7.43
CA ALA A 5 -12.71 1.15 6.52
C ALA A 5 -12.35 0.77 5.07
N VAL A 6 -11.36 -0.12 4.91
CA VAL A 6 -10.94 -0.61 3.59
C VAL A 6 -12.02 -1.48 2.95
N ARG A 7 -12.73 -2.30 3.74
CA ARG A 7 -13.87 -3.06 3.22
C ARG A 7 -14.99 -2.17 2.71
N GLY A 8 -15.19 -1.01 3.32
CA GLY A 8 -16.17 -0.03 2.84
C GLY A 8 -15.84 0.52 1.44
N LEU A 9 -14.55 0.69 1.13
CA LEU A 9 -14.11 1.19 -0.18
C LEU A 9 -14.27 0.15 -1.30
N LEU A 10 -14.27 -1.14 -0.96
CA LEU A 10 -14.46 -2.24 -1.90
C LEU A 10 -15.91 -2.70 -2.03
N ALA A 11 -16.79 -2.23 -1.15
CA ALA A 11 -18.20 -2.61 -1.18
C ALA A 11 -18.90 -2.10 -2.44
N ASP A 12 -19.95 -2.82 -2.86
CA ASP A 12 -20.86 -2.44 -3.95
C ASP A 12 -20.17 -2.11 -5.30
N GLY A 13 -19.08 -2.82 -5.62
CA GLY A 13 -18.40 -2.70 -6.92
C GLY A 13 -17.09 -1.91 -6.90
N GLY A 14 -16.48 -1.72 -5.72
CA GLY A 14 -15.10 -1.24 -5.65
C GLY A 14 -14.07 -2.28 -6.11
N GLU A 15 -12.90 -1.81 -6.54
CA GLU A 15 -11.83 -2.62 -7.13
C GLU A 15 -10.51 -2.44 -6.36
N GLU A 16 -9.78 -3.55 -6.18
CA GLU A 16 -8.41 -3.52 -5.68
C GLU A 16 -7.41 -3.19 -6.80
N GLY A 17 -6.48 -2.28 -6.50
CA GLY A 17 -5.35 -1.93 -7.35
C GLY A 17 -4.00 -2.35 -6.75
N LYS A 18 -2.93 -2.06 -7.49
CA LYS A 18 -1.56 -2.30 -7.03
C LYS A 18 -1.12 -1.28 -5.97
N CYS A 19 -0.10 -1.59 -5.19
CA CYS A 19 0.57 -0.68 -4.26
C CYS A 19 -0.38 0.00 -3.26
N GLY A 20 -1.39 -0.72 -2.78
CA GLY A 20 -2.39 -0.22 -1.83
C GLY A 20 -3.45 0.70 -2.44
N TRP A 21 -3.50 0.84 -3.77
CA TRP A 21 -4.56 1.58 -4.45
C TRP A 21 -5.88 0.81 -4.47
N LEU A 22 -6.96 1.56 -4.46
CA LEU A 22 -8.34 1.10 -4.51
C LEU A 22 -9.13 2.09 -5.37
N LYS A 23 -10.16 1.61 -6.04
CA LYS A 23 -11.18 2.44 -6.70
C LYS A 23 -12.52 2.10 -6.08
N ASP A 24 -13.24 3.06 -5.53
CA ASP A 24 -14.58 2.79 -4.98
C ASP A 24 -15.65 2.70 -6.06
N ARG A 25 -16.89 2.39 -5.66
CA ARG A 25 -18.05 2.27 -6.56
C ARG A 25 -18.38 3.55 -7.35
N PHE A 26 -17.89 4.70 -6.89
CA PHE A 26 -18.09 6.00 -7.54
C PHE A 26 -16.93 6.36 -8.48
N GLY A 27 -15.92 5.49 -8.60
CA GLY A 27 -14.73 5.74 -9.40
C GLY A 27 -13.67 6.60 -8.69
N VAL A 28 -13.82 6.87 -7.38
CA VAL A 28 -12.82 7.65 -6.64
C VAL A 28 -11.65 6.75 -6.27
N HIS A 29 -10.44 7.26 -6.48
CA HIS A 29 -9.21 6.55 -6.18
C HIS A 29 -8.72 6.83 -4.76
N TRP A 30 -8.43 5.77 -4.03
CA TRP A 30 -7.93 5.80 -2.66
C TRP A 30 -6.62 5.03 -2.60
N GLN A 31 -5.65 5.51 -1.81
CA GLN A 31 -4.45 4.75 -1.50
C GLN A 31 -4.32 4.54 -0.01
N ILE A 32 -4.22 3.28 0.41
CA ILE A 32 -3.96 2.93 1.80
C ILE A 32 -2.46 2.88 2.01
N VAL A 33 -1.91 3.94 2.61
CA VAL A 33 -0.47 4.07 2.88
C VAL A 33 -0.18 3.80 4.36
N PRO A 34 0.52 2.71 4.71
CA PRO A 34 0.95 2.46 6.08
C PRO A 34 1.93 3.53 6.56
N LYS A 35 1.85 3.90 7.84
CA LYS A 35 2.80 4.84 8.47
C LYS A 35 4.27 4.38 8.37
N ALA A 36 4.51 3.09 8.19
CA ALA A 36 5.84 2.52 8.00
C ALA A 36 6.43 2.92 6.64
N LEU A 37 5.64 2.94 5.56
CA LEU A 37 6.14 3.08 4.19
C LEU A 37 6.99 4.36 3.99
N PRO A 38 6.58 5.56 4.42
CA PRO A 38 7.43 6.75 4.30
C PRO A 38 8.77 6.66 5.06
N ARG A 39 8.80 5.93 6.18
CA ARG A 39 10.04 5.71 6.96
C ARG A 39 10.97 4.74 6.26
N LEU A 40 10.43 3.68 5.65
CA LEU A 40 11.18 2.68 4.88
C LEU A 40 11.75 3.26 3.57
N MET A 41 11.07 4.27 3.00
CA MET A 41 11.42 4.92 1.72
C MET A 41 12.23 6.22 1.88
N ARG A 42 12.77 6.51 3.07
CA ARG A 42 13.44 7.79 3.36
C ARG A 42 14.67 7.99 2.48
N ALA A 43 14.84 9.19 1.93
CA ALA A 43 15.88 9.57 0.96
C ALA A 43 17.35 9.35 1.38
N GLY A 44 17.63 8.96 2.63
CA GLY A 44 18.99 8.72 3.14
C GLY A 44 19.56 7.34 2.82
N ASP A 45 18.75 6.39 2.33
CA ASP A 45 19.19 5.04 2.00
C ASP A 45 18.48 4.57 0.72
N ARG A 46 19.11 4.87 -0.43
CA ARG A 46 18.54 4.58 -1.76
C ARG A 46 18.47 3.09 -2.06
N GLU A 47 19.42 2.29 -1.57
CA GLU A 47 19.42 0.84 -1.82
C GLU A 47 18.27 0.17 -1.08
N ARG A 48 18.09 0.51 0.19
CA ARG A 48 16.91 0.09 0.97
C ARG A 48 15.62 0.52 0.31
N ALA A 49 15.51 1.79 -0.08
CA ALA A 49 14.32 2.28 -0.77
C ALA A 49 14.05 1.51 -2.07
N GLY A 50 15.11 1.12 -2.80
CA GLY A 50 15.02 0.26 -3.98
C GLY A 50 14.42 -1.12 -3.68
N ARG A 51 14.93 -1.81 -2.64
CA ARG A 51 14.40 -3.12 -2.22
C ARG A 51 12.94 -3.04 -1.77
N VAL A 52 12.61 -2.04 -0.96
CA VAL A 52 11.25 -1.78 -0.49
C VAL A 52 10.32 -1.49 -1.67
N THR A 53 10.78 -0.71 -2.66
CA THR A 53 10.00 -0.41 -3.88
C THR A 53 9.75 -1.67 -4.69
N ALA A 54 10.78 -2.52 -4.89
CA ALA A 54 10.66 -3.74 -5.66
C ALA A 54 9.58 -4.68 -5.07
N VAL A 55 9.56 -4.83 -3.74
CA VAL A 55 8.55 -5.63 -3.04
C VAL A 55 7.17 -4.94 -3.04
N LEU A 56 7.11 -3.63 -2.87
CA LEU A 56 5.84 -2.88 -2.92
C LEU A 56 5.11 -3.08 -4.27
N MET A 57 5.86 -3.10 -5.38
CA MET A 57 5.29 -3.23 -6.74
C MET A 57 4.64 -4.58 -7.02
N THR A 58 4.93 -5.61 -6.23
CA THR A 58 4.29 -6.93 -6.35
C THR A 58 3.01 -7.07 -5.52
N MET A 59 2.71 -6.08 -4.67
CA MET A 59 1.60 -6.15 -3.71
C MET A 59 0.38 -5.38 -4.20
N SER A 60 -0.81 -5.97 -4.07
CA SER A 60 -2.08 -5.21 -4.15
C SER A 60 -2.39 -4.60 -2.79
N LYS A 61 -2.48 -5.43 -1.75
CA LYS A 61 -2.55 -5.01 -0.36
C LYS A 61 -1.16 -4.96 0.25
N ILE A 62 -0.81 -3.83 0.85
CA ILE A 62 0.51 -3.63 1.45
C ILE A 62 0.64 -4.45 2.75
N ASP A 63 1.61 -5.36 2.78
CA ASP A 63 2.05 -6.06 3.98
C ASP A 63 3.26 -5.35 4.61
N ILE A 64 3.09 -4.87 5.83
CA ILE A 64 4.13 -4.10 6.54
C ILE A 64 5.33 -5.00 6.85
N ALA A 65 5.09 -6.25 7.27
CA ALA A 65 6.18 -7.16 7.64
C ALA A 65 7.05 -7.51 6.44
N GLY A 66 6.44 -7.79 5.28
CA GLY A 66 7.16 -7.99 4.03
C GLY A 66 8.00 -6.77 3.61
N LEU A 67 7.48 -5.55 3.78
CA LEU A 67 8.26 -4.34 3.51
C LEU A 67 9.42 -4.14 4.50
N GLU A 68 9.22 -4.46 5.77
CA GLU A 68 10.27 -4.38 6.80
C GLU A 68 11.36 -5.43 6.59
N ALA A 69 11.02 -6.63 6.12
CA ALA A 69 11.99 -7.66 5.77
C ALA A 69 12.84 -7.32 4.53
N ALA A 70 12.29 -6.52 3.62
CA ALA A 70 13.00 -6.04 2.42
C ALA A 70 13.91 -4.83 2.70
N ALA A 71 13.61 -4.09 3.77
CA ALA A 71 14.26 -2.83 4.12
C ALA A 71 15.67 -3.06 4.68
#